data_AF-A0A5E4YKL4-F1
#
_entry.id   AF-A0A5E4YKL4-F1
#
_cell.length_a   1.000
_cell.length_b   1.000
_cell.length_c   1.000
_cell.angle_alpha   90.00
_cell.angle_beta   90.00
_cell.angle_gamma   90.00
#
_symmetry.space_group_name_H-M   'P 1'
#
loop_
_entity.id
_entity.type
_entity.pdbx_description
1 polymer ?
#
loop_
_entity_poly.entity_id
_entity_poly.type
_entity_poly.pdbx_seq_one_letter_code
_entity_poly.pdbx_strand_id
1 'polypeptide(L)'
;MVKWTMLAILTVLATLASAQSIPLACDQYFRAAEACTRNLMGVYERTNPKDVQDVKNALKVLDEGRVQIRKQIAEQGSDAVAQKCAGEQFVVPMMNLINGLVVPLQFSRSLNSSCQRAMGEIRLPPGL
;
A
#
# COMPACT_ATOMS: atom_id res chain seq x y z
N MET A 1 -42.10 17.64 41.56
CA MET A 1 -41.51 16.40 41.01
C MET A 1 -40.75 16.77 39.74
N VAL A 2 -39.61 16.13 39.53
CA VAL A 2 -38.43 16.67 38.84
C VAL A 2 -38.40 16.31 37.35
N LYS A 3 -38.10 17.34 36.54
CA LYS A 3 -37.43 17.37 35.23
C LYS A 3 -37.73 16.26 34.20
N TRP A 4 -38.51 16.62 33.20
CA TRP A 4 -38.47 16.01 31.87
C TRP A 4 -37.36 16.68 31.05
N THR A 5 -36.14 16.18 31.15
CA THR A 5 -35.04 16.51 30.22
C THR A 5 -34.28 15.24 29.88
N MET A 6 -34.77 14.49 28.91
CA MET A 6 -34.00 13.45 28.21
C MET A 6 -34.37 13.48 26.73
N LEU A 7 -33.79 14.44 26.00
CA LEU A 7 -33.82 14.44 24.54
C LEU A 7 -32.57 15.17 24.02
N ALA A 8 -31.39 14.63 24.33
CA ALA A 8 -30.13 15.15 23.81
C ALA A 8 -28.98 14.12 23.91
N ILE A 9 -29.20 12.85 23.54
CA ILE A 9 -28.09 11.89 23.37
C ILE A 9 -28.37 11.03 22.14
N LEU A 10 -28.27 11.61 20.94
CA LEU A 10 -28.35 10.86 19.68
C LEU A 10 -27.60 11.54 18.52
N THR A 11 -26.52 12.28 18.83
CA THR A 11 -25.64 12.89 17.82
C THR A 11 -24.16 12.67 18.17
N VAL A 12 -23.77 11.46 18.58
CA VAL A 12 -22.36 11.11 18.84
C VAL A 12 -22.01 9.75 18.23
N LEU A 13 -22.41 9.48 16.99
CA LEU A 13 -22.02 8.24 16.29
C LEU A 13 -21.57 8.44 14.83
N ALA A 14 -21.39 9.68 14.34
CA ALA A 14 -21.04 9.92 12.94
C ALA A 14 -19.58 10.35 12.68
N THR A 15 -18.72 10.48 13.70
CA THR A 15 -17.36 11.03 13.50
C THR A 15 -16.22 10.00 13.61
N LEU A 16 -16.51 8.70 13.69
CA LEU A 16 -15.48 7.65 13.87
C LEU A 16 -15.13 6.84 12.60
N ALA A 17 -15.67 7.17 11.43
CA ALA A 17 -15.55 6.30 10.24
C ALA A 17 -14.68 6.86 9.10
N SER A 18 -13.64 7.64 9.41
CA SER A 18 -12.69 8.11 8.39
C SER A 18 -11.26 8.19 8.92
N ALA A 19 -10.76 7.12 9.55
CA ALA A 19 -9.38 6.75 9.23
C ALA A 19 -9.41 6.38 7.75
N GLN A 20 -9.27 7.38 6.86
CA GLN A 20 -9.44 7.23 5.43
C GLN A 20 -8.46 6.16 4.94
N SER A 21 -8.98 4.94 4.79
CA SER A 21 -8.19 3.80 4.40
C SER A 21 -7.73 4.02 2.97
N ILE A 22 -6.50 3.62 2.68
CA ILE A 22 -5.99 3.67 1.31
C ILE A 22 -6.89 2.77 0.46
N PRO A 23 -7.45 3.24 -0.67
CA PRO A 23 -8.28 2.43 -1.54
C PRO A 23 -7.57 1.15 -1.97
N LEU A 24 -8.32 0.05 -2.09
CA LEU A 24 -7.76 -1.24 -2.50
C LEU A 24 -6.99 -1.14 -3.83
N ALA A 25 -7.48 -0.32 -4.77
CA ALA A 25 -6.84 -0.06 -6.05
C ALA A 25 -5.39 0.45 -5.91
N CYS A 26 -5.07 1.19 -4.84
CA CYS A 26 -3.71 1.60 -4.52
C CYS A 26 -2.99 0.56 -3.64
N ASP A 27 -3.67 0.11 -2.58
CA ASP A 27 -3.06 -0.63 -1.46
C ASP A 27 -2.48 -1.98 -1.90
N GLN A 28 -3.11 -2.67 -2.87
CA GLN A 28 -2.62 -3.94 -3.40
C GLN A 28 -1.17 -3.84 -3.93
N TYR A 29 -0.84 -2.74 -4.60
CA TYR A 29 0.50 -2.53 -5.17
C TYR A 29 1.52 -2.18 -4.09
N PHE A 30 1.14 -1.34 -3.12
CA PHE A 30 2.02 -1.02 -1.98
C PHE A 30 2.32 -2.26 -1.13
N ARG A 31 1.31 -3.11 -0.86
CA ARG A 31 1.50 -4.37 -0.13
C ARG A 31 2.43 -5.32 -0.87
N ALA A 32 2.25 -5.49 -2.17
CA ALA A 32 3.13 -6.31 -2.99
C ALA A 32 4.57 -5.79 -3.00
N ALA A 33 4.75 -4.50 -3.28
CA ALA A 33 6.06 -3.86 -3.27
C ALA A 33 6.75 -3.99 -1.91
N GLU A 34 6.03 -3.75 -0.81
CA GLU A 34 6.57 -3.87 0.55
C GLU A 34 6.98 -5.31 0.87
N ALA A 35 6.12 -6.29 0.60
CA ALA A 35 6.41 -7.71 0.88
C ALA A 35 7.63 -8.19 0.09
N CYS A 36 7.73 -7.82 -1.19
CA CYS A 36 8.85 -8.19 -2.05
C CYS A 36 10.13 -7.43 -1.70
N THR A 37 10.04 -6.17 -1.26
CA THR A 37 11.19 -5.40 -0.77
C THR A 37 11.73 -6.01 0.52
N ARG A 38 10.88 -6.40 1.48
CA ARG A 38 11.30 -7.10 2.70
C ARG A 38 11.94 -8.46 2.40
N ASN A 39 11.42 -9.20 1.41
CA ASN A 39 12.06 -10.43 0.96
C ASN A 39 13.46 -10.15 0.40
N LEU A 40 13.60 -9.16 -0.48
CA LEU A 40 14.89 -8.77 -1.07
C LEU A 40 15.89 -8.32 -0.01
N MET A 41 15.44 -7.52 0.96
CA MET A 41 16.24 -7.07 2.10
C MET A 41 16.80 -8.27 2.86
N GLY A 42 15.97 -9.26 3.20
CA GLY A 42 16.43 -10.45 3.91
C GLY A 42 17.43 -11.28 3.11
N VAL A 43 17.38 -11.28 1.77
CA VAL A 43 18.41 -11.90 0.93
C VAL A 43 19.70 -11.09 1.01
N TYR A 44 19.63 -9.78 0.80
CA TYR A 44 20.80 -8.89 0.75
C TYR A 44 21.52 -8.80 2.10
N GLU A 45 20.79 -8.86 3.22
CA GLU A 45 21.39 -8.95 4.56
C GLU A 45 22.35 -10.14 4.70
N ARG A 46 22.12 -11.24 3.97
CA ARG A 46 22.97 -12.43 3.98
C ARG A 46 24.01 -12.44 2.87
N THR A 47 23.66 -11.95 1.68
CA THR A 47 24.46 -12.16 0.46
C THR A 47 25.18 -10.92 -0.03
N ASN A 48 24.68 -9.72 0.29
CA ASN A 48 25.23 -8.46 -0.21
C ASN A 48 24.91 -7.28 0.75
N PRO A 49 25.54 -7.26 1.95
CA PRO A 49 25.14 -6.36 3.03
C PRO A 49 25.34 -4.87 2.71
N LYS A 50 26.24 -4.53 1.77
CA LYS A 50 26.48 -3.15 1.32
C LYS A 50 25.24 -2.51 0.66
N ASP A 51 24.37 -3.31 0.05
CA ASP A 51 23.20 -2.81 -0.68
C ASP A 51 21.93 -2.83 0.19
N VAL A 52 22.00 -3.31 1.43
CA VAL A 52 20.85 -3.38 2.36
C VAL A 52 20.29 -1.99 2.66
N GLN A 53 21.15 -0.98 2.75
CA GLN A 53 20.71 0.38 3.04
C GLN A 53 19.83 0.94 1.91
N ASP A 54 20.14 0.62 0.66
CA ASP A 54 19.33 1.03 -0.49
C ASP A 54 17.95 0.37 -0.46
N VAL A 55 17.87 -0.90 -0.08
CA VAL A 55 16.60 -1.61 0.08
C VAL A 55 15.77 -1.03 1.25
N LYS A 56 16.42 -0.63 2.36
CA LYS A 56 15.74 0.07 3.46
C LYS A 56 15.21 1.44 3.02
N ASN A 57 15.98 2.17 2.21
CA ASN A 57 15.52 3.44 1.65
C ASN A 57 14.31 3.24 0.74
N ALA A 58 14.26 2.15 -0.05
CA ALA A 58 13.10 1.81 -0.86
C ALA A 58 11.84 1.55 -0.01
N LEU A 59 11.94 0.87 1.14
CA LEU A 59 10.82 0.73 2.08
C LEU A 59 10.32 2.09 2.58
N LYS A 60 11.23 2.99 2.93
CA LYS A 60 10.88 4.35 3.37
C LYS A 60 10.13 5.13 2.29
N VAL A 61 10.56 5.03 1.03
CA VAL A 61 9.87 5.66 -0.11
C VAL A 61 8.45 5.10 -0.28
N LEU A 62 8.23 3.79 -0.07
CA LEU A 62 6.89 3.20 -0.10
C LEU A 62 5.99 3.76 1.02
N ASP A 63 6.54 3.91 2.23
CA ASP A 63 5.81 4.51 3.36
C ASP A 63 5.45 5.98 3.10
N GLU A 64 6.39 6.75 2.55
CA GLU A 64 6.15 8.13 2.11
C GLU A 64 5.06 8.17 1.02
N GLY A 65 5.08 7.23 0.06
CA GLY A 65 4.03 7.09 -0.95
C GLY A 65 2.65 6.84 -0.33
N ARG A 66 2.55 5.95 0.67
CA ARG A 66 1.29 5.72 1.42
C ARG A 66 0.82 6.99 2.14
N VAL A 67 1.73 7.78 2.72
CA VAL A 67 1.39 9.07 3.35
C VAL A 67 0.86 10.06 2.32
N GLN A 68 1.49 10.17 1.14
CA GLN A 68 1.01 11.05 0.07
C GLN A 68 -0.38 10.63 -0.43
N ILE A 69 -0.65 9.33 -0.56
CA ILE A 69 -1.98 8.83 -0.91
C ILE A 69 -3.01 9.23 0.15
N ARG A 70 -2.72 9.05 1.43
CA ARG A 70 -3.62 9.51 2.51
C ARG A 70 -3.90 11.01 2.44
N LYS A 71 -2.89 11.82 2.14
CA LYS A 71 -3.05 13.26 1.93
C LYS A 71 -3.97 13.55 0.74
N GLN A 72 -3.78 12.87 -0.39
CA GLN A 72 -4.65 13.03 -1.55
C GLN A 72 -6.09 12.60 -1.26
N ILE A 73 -6.31 11.57 -0.45
CA ILE A 73 -7.66 11.16 -0.04
C ILE A 73 -8.32 12.24 0.81
N ALA A 74 -7.57 12.89 1.71
CA ALA A 74 -8.07 13.99 2.51
C ALA A 74 -8.44 15.22 1.65
N GLU A 75 -7.69 15.46 0.57
CA GLU A 75 -7.89 16.61 -0.32
C GLU A 75 -8.96 16.39 -1.40
N GLN A 76 -9.07 15.18 -1.95
CA GLN A 76 -9.82 14.89 -3.18
C GLN A 76 -10.91 13.84 -2.99
N GLY A 77 -10.93 13.15 -1.85
CA GLY A 77 -11.83 12.03 -1.58
C GLY A 77 -11.29 10.68 -2.05
N SER A 78 -11.79 9.62 -1.41
CA SER A 78 -11.33 8.23 -1.62
C SER A 78 -11.54 7.75 -3.05
N ASP A 79 -12.71 8.04 -3.64
CA ASP A 79 -13.09 7.54 -4.96
C ASP A 79 -12.24 8.16 -6.08
N ALA A 80 -11.96 9.46 -6.01
CA ALA A 80 -11.10 10.14 -6.97
C ALA A 80 -9.67 9.57 -6.95
N VAL A 81 -9.14 9.27 -5.76
CA VAL A 81 -7.84 8.63 -5.60
C VAL A 81 -7.86 7.18 -6.08
N ALA A 82 -8.94 6.43 -5.81
CA ALA A 82 -9.09 5.07 -6.29
C ALA A 82 -9.06 5.00 -7.83
N GLN A 83 -9.73 5.94 -8.51
CA GLN A 83 -9.68 6.06 -9.97
C GLN A 83 -8.26 6.36 -10.48
N LYS A 84 -7.52 7.25 -9.81
CA LYS A 84 -6.11 7.52 -10.15
C LYS A 84 -5.23 6.28 -10.00
N CYS A 85 -5.40 5.52 -8.94
CA CYS A 85 -4.64 4.28 -8.71
C CYS A 85 -5.03 3.14 -9.67
N ALA A 86 -6.20 3.21 -10.30
CA ALA A 86 -6.60 2.31 -11.37
C ALA A 86 -6.10 2.78 -12.76
N GLY A 87 -5.48 3.95 -12.86
CA GLY A 87 -4.95 4.48 -14.11
C GLY A 87 -3.55 3.95 -14.44
N GLU A 88 -3.23 3.89 -15.74
CA GLU A 88 -1.95 3.43 -16.26
C GLU A 88 -0.75 4.14 -15.61
N GLN A 89 -0.88 5.46 -15.40
CA GLN A 89 0.16 6.31 -14.79
C GLN A 89 0.57 5.87 -13.38
N PHE A 90 -0.31 5.16 -12.67
CA PHE A 90 0.00 4.58 -11.37
C PHE A 90 0.38 3.10 -11.48
N VAL A 91 -0.41 2.33 -12.25
CA VAL A 91 -0.24 0.88 -12.35
C VAL A 91 1.10 0.49 -12.97
N VAL A 92 1.48 1.11 -14.08
CA VAL A 92 2.71 0.72 -14.82
C VAL A 92 3.97 0.94 -13.98
N PRO A 93 4.21 2.12 -13.37
CA PRO A 93 5.38 2.31 -12.51
C PRO A 93 5.40 1.36 -11.30
N MET A 94 4.24 1.11 -10.68
CA MET A 94 4.15 0.21 -9.53
C MET A 94 4.43 -1.24 -9.91
N MET A 95 3.92 -1.70 -11.05
CA MET A 95 4.21 -3.03 -11.57
C MET A 95 5.67 -3.17 -11.99
N ASN A 96 6.26 -2.13 -12.59
CA ASN A 96 7.70 -2.12 -12.92
C ASN A 96 8.56 -2.21 -11.65
N LEU A 97 8.19 -1.48 -10.58
CA LEU A 97 8.84 -1.60 -9.28
C LEU A 97 8.75 -3.02 -8.73
N ILE A 98 7.55 -3.61 -8.71
CA ILE A 98 7.33 -4.98 -8.21
C ILE A 98 8.15 -5.98 -9.03
N ASN A 99 8.12 -5.89 -10.35
CA ASN A 99 8.91 -6.77 -11.23
C ASN A 99 10.41 -6.62 -10.99
N GLY A 100 10.90 -5.38 -10.78
CA GLY A 100 12.31 -5.12 -10.44
C GLY A 100 12.75 -5.78 -9.13
N LEU A 101 11.84 -5.92 -8.16
CA LEU A 101 12.09 -6.63 -6.90
C LEU A 101 12.04 -8.15 -7.07
N VAL A 102 11.09 -8.63 -7.87
CA VAL A 102 10.73 -10.05 -7.96
C VAL A 102 11.67 -10.83 -8.88
N VAL A 103 12.09 -10.24 -10.00
CA VAL A 103 12.95 -10.91 -10.97
C VAL A 103 14.27 -11.39 -10.34
N PRO A 104 15.03 -10.57 -9.58
CA PRO A 104 16.24 -11.05 -8.89
C PRO A 104 15.94 -12.16 -7.87
N LEU A 105 14.80 -12.08 -7.18
CA LEU A 105 14.37 -13.09 -6.20
C LEU A 105 14.03 -14.42 -6.88
N GLN A 106 13.43 -14.41 -8.07
CA GLN A 106 13.16 -15.60 -8.86
C GLN A 106 14.45 -16.24 -9.36
N PHE A 107 15.36 -15.45 -9.96
CA PHE A 107 16.64 -15.96 -10.46
C PHE A 107 17.51 -16.57 -9.35
N SER A 108 17.50 -15.98 -8.15
CA SER A 108 18.19 -16.50 -6.97
C SER A 108 17.41 -17.58 -6.20
N ARG A 109 16.24 -18.00 -6.71
CA ARG A 109 15.32 -18.96 -6.04
C ARG A 109 15.01 -18.60 -4.59
N SER A 110 15.00 -17.31 -4.27
CA SER A 110 14.84 -16.75 -2.93
C SER A 110 13.50 -16.05 -2.73
N LEU A 111 12.60 -16.16 -3.72
CA LEU A 111 11.24 -15.67 -3.66
C LEU A 111 10.43 -16.46 -2.62
N ASN A 112 10.01 -15.79 -1.55
CA ASN A 112 9.28 -16.38 -0.44
C ASN A 112 7.76 -16.30 -0.62
N SER A 113 7.03 -17.02 0.24
CA SER A 113 5.58 -17.11 0.19
C SER A 113 4.85 -15.79 0.46
N SER A 114 5.47 -14.87 1.20
CA SER A 114 4.89 -13.55 1.51
C SER A 114 4.84 -12.67 0.26
N CYS A 115 5.96 -12.52 -0.44
CA CYS A 115 6.02 -11.78 -1.69
C CYS A 115 5.16 -12.45 -2.78
N GLN A 116 5.21 -13.79 -2.89
CA GLN A 116 4.36 -14.54 -3.84
C GLN A 116 2.87 -14.28 -3.62
N ARG A 117 2.41 -14.36 -2.37
CA ARG A 117 0.99 -14.13 -2.03
C ARG A 117 0.57 -12.71 -2.36
N ALA A 118 1.37 -11.72 -1.94
CA ALA A 118 1.03 -10.32 -2.16
C ALA A 118 0.96 -9.96 -3.66
N MET A 119 1.82 -10.56 -4.50
CA MET A 119 1.70 -10.43 -5.96
C MET A 119 0.41 -11.08 -6.50
N GLY A 120 0.06 -12.27 -6.00
CA GLY A 120 -1.15 -12.99 -6.44
C GLY A 120 -2.46 -12.30 -6.07
N GLU A 121 -2.42 -11.36 -5.11
CA GLU A 121 -3.54 -10.52 -4.70
C GLU A 121 -3.76 -9.33 -5.64
N ILE A 122 -2.80 -8.99 -6.50
CA ILE A 122 -2.95 -7.89 -7.45
C ILE A 122 -4.06 -8.22 -8.47
N ARG A 123 -4.95 -7.25 -8.64
CA ARG A 123 -6.00 -7.25 -9.66
C ARG A 123 -5.78 -6.06 -10.57
N LEU A 124 -5.43 -6.34 -11.83
CA LEU A 124 -5.25 -5.32 -12.85
C LEU A 124 -6.61 -4.71 -13.23
N PRO A 125 -6.68 -3.39 -13.41
CA PRO A 125 -7.86 -2.74 -13.97
C PRO A 125 -8.16 -3.26 -15.39
N PRO A 126 -9.43 -3.32 -15.80
CA PRO A 126 -9.78 -3.71 -17.17
C PRO A 126 -9.12 -2.78 -18.20
N GLY A 127 -8.46 -3.34 -19.21
CA GLY A 127 -7.83 -2.56 -20.29
C GLY A 127 -6.37 -2.15 -20.05
N LEU A 128 -5.74 -2.67 -18.98
CA LEU A 128 -4.30 -2.68 -18.75
C LEU A 128 -3.76 -4.12 -18.87
#